data_AF-A0A1W1IB34-F1
#
_entry.id   AF-A0A1W1IB34-F1
#
_cell.length_a   1.000
_cell.length_b   1.000
_cell.length_c   1.000
_cell.angle_alpha   90.00
_cell.angle_beta   90.00
_cell.angle_gamma   90.00
#
_symmetry.space_group_name_H-M   'P 1'
#
loop_
_entity.id
_entity.type
_entity.pdbx_description
1 polymer ?
#
loop_
_entity_poly.entity_id
_entity_poly.type
_entity_poly.pdbx_seq_one_letter_code
_entity_poly.pdbx_strand_id
1 'polypeptide(L)'
;MHFGQPFGDQEKRKVAVVIPLSNRSTFTVDEEISYKQLVHFLGKYDRYFVTPKSLDIDFPESRIRRFDDRYFGSIVAHTKLMLSAMFYDSFSDYEYILIHHLDALVFSDQLLKWCEEGFDYIGPPWIKCDATPWVEVSRVGNGGLSLRKIKSFLRVFDSDRHWVDPDEYWEGFCRAHPLPTQLLNLPRKFLKRLVYFNNVKHELAQWPFRTDGKGNEDYFWADEATRYYPPFNVAPFKVGLRFAFEVAPRLCYQMNNYQLPFGCHAWPRYDRAFWEPYLLK
;
A
#
# COMPACT_ATOMS: atom_id res chain seq x y z
N MET A 1 29.76 15.90 -33.52
CA MET A 1 28.78 15.93 -32.41
C MET A 1 27.93 14.68 -32.52
N HIS A 2 28.21 13.66 -31.71
CA HIS A 2 27.36 12.47 -31.63
C HIS A 2 26.12 12.82 -30.82
N PHE A 3 24.97 12.88 -31.49
CA PHE A 3 23.68 12.90 -30.81
C PHE A 3 23.46 11.53 -30.18
N GLY A 4 23.40 11.49 -28.86
CA GLY A 4 23.07 10.29 -28.09
C GLY A 4 21.67 9.81 -28.49
N GLN A 5 21.59 8.52 -28.84
CA GLN A 5 20.31 7.84 -29.02
C GLN A 5 19.52 7.87 -27.69
N PRO A 6 18.18 7.97 -27.73
CA PRO A 6 17.37 7.81 -26.54
C PRO A 6 17.58 6.39 -26.00
N PHE A 7 17.95 6.28 -24.71
CA PHE A 7 18.00 5.02 -24.00
C PHE A 7 16.67 4.28 -24.21
N GLY A 8 16.73 3.13 -24.88
CA GLY A 8 15.57 2.27 -25.06
C GLY A 8 15.01 1.87 -23.71
N ASP A 9 13.68 1.92 -23.59
CA ASP A 9 12.94 1.39 -22.44
C ASP A 9 13.36 -0.08 -22.29
N GLN A 10 14.22 -0.39 -21.31
CA GLN A 10 14.51 -1.78 -21.00
C GLN A 10 13.21 -2.45 -20.58
N GLU A 11 12.93 -3.62 -21.14
CA GLU A 11 11.71 -4.36 -20.85
C GLU A 11 11.67 -4.68 -19.34
N LYS A 12 10.74 -4.04 -18.63
CA LYS A 12 10.59 -4.20 -17.18
C LYS A 12 10.13 -5.62 -16.85
N ARG A 13 10.67 -6.18 -15.78
CA ARG A 13 10.17 -7.45 -15.23
C ARG A 13 8.74 -7.26 -14.74
N LYS A 14 7.89 -8.30 -14.83
CA LYS A 14 6.46 -8.11 -14.56
C LYS A 14 6.17 -7.78 -13.09
N VAL A 15 6.67 -8.58 -12.16
CA VAL A 15 6.32 -8.45 -10.73
C VAL A 15 7.42 -8.98 -9.81
N ALA A 16 7.60 -8.33 -8.66
CA ALA A 16 8.38 -8.82 -7.53
C ALA A 16 7.49 -9.02 -6.30
N VAL A 17 7.83 -9.98 -5.45
CA VAL A 17 7.22 -10.13 -4.12
C VAL A 17 8.08 -9.40 -3.10
N VAL A 18 7.46 -8.52 -2.32
CA VAL A 18 8.10 -7.69 -1.32
C VAL A 18 7.56 -8.05 0.05
N ILE A 19 8.46 -8.39 0.96
CA ILE A 19 8.15 -8.93 2.29
C ILE A 19 8.71 -7.96 3.34
N PRO A 20 7.90 -7.01 3.85
CA PRO A 20 8.32 -6.11 4.91
C PRO A 20 8.59 -6.90 6.20
N LEU A 21 9.78 -6.75 6.76
CA LEU A 21 10.12 -7.30 8.07
C LEU A 21 9.91 -6.28 9.18
N SER A 22 9.70 -6.81 10.37
CA SER A 22 9.82 -6.04 11.61
C SER A 22 11.29 -5.88 12.01
N ASN A 23 11.56 -5.41 13.24
CA ASN A 23 12.92 -5.28 13.76
C ASN A 23 13.51 -6.60 14.28
N ARG A 24 12.87 -7.75 13.98
CA ARG A 24 13.26 -9.07 14.48
C ARG A 24 14.01 -9.85 13.42
N SER A 25 15.03 -10.59 13.85
CA SER A 25 15.82 -11.48 13.01
C SER A 25 15.24 -12.87 12.83
N THR A 26 14.22 -13.24 13.60
CA THR A 26 13.59 -14.55 13.56
C THR A 26 12.09 -14.44 13.30
N PHE A 27 11.57 -15.42 12.58
CA PHE A 27 10.14 -15.58 12.36
C PHE A 27 9.49 -16.21 13.59
N THR A 28 8.24 -15.83 13.84
CA THR A 28 7.34 -16.63 14.68
C THR A 28 6.87 -17.86 13.91
N VAL A 29 6.28 -18.82 14.62
CA VAL A 29 5.67 -20.03 14.01
C VAL A 29 4.67 -19.66 12.91
N ASP A 30 3.81 -18.67 13.13
CA ASP A 30 2.81 -18.27 12.14
C ASP A 30 3.45 -17.56 10.93
N GLU A 31 4.54 -16.83 11.14
CA GLU A 31 5.32 -16.21 10.05
C GLU A 31 6.08 -17.25 9.21
N GLU A 32 6.61 -18.31 9.84
CA GLU A 32 7.21 -19.44 9.14
C GLU A 32 6.20 -20.18 8.26
N ILE A 33 4.99 -20.42 8.78
CA ILE A 33 3.88 -21.01 8.01
C ILE A 33 3.56 -20.14 6.79
N SER A 34 3.44 -18.83 6.99
CA SER A 34 3.14 -17.86 5.94
C SER A 34 4.21 -17.81 4.87
N TYR A 35 5.48 -17.81 5.29
CA TYR A 35 6.62 -17.84 4.37
C TYR A 35 6.71 -19.16 3.60
N LYS A 36 6.45 -20.32 4.24
CA LYS A 36 6.38 -21.64 3.58
C LYS A 36 5.31 -21.66 2.49
N GLN A 37 4.12 -21.13 2.79
CA GLN A 37 3.03 -20.98 1.80
C GLN A 37 3.46 -20.08 0.63
N LEU A 38 4.06 -18.93 0.92
CA LEU A 38 4.56 -18.01 -0.09
C LEU A 38 5.59 -18.68 -1.02
N VAL A 39 6.59 -19.36 -0.47
CA VAL A 39 7.63 -20.04 -1.25
C VAL A 39 7.04 -21.18 -2.07
N HIS A 40 6.06 -21.92 -1.54
CA HIS A 40 5.43 -23.01 -2.28
C HIS A 40 4.69 -22.52 -3.53
N PHE A 41 3.86 -21.48 -3.42
CA PHE A 41 3.04 -21.01 -4.54
C PHE A 41 3.74 -19.98 -5.43
N LEU A 42 4.58 -19.13 -4.85
CA LEU A 42 5.21 -17.99 -5.53
C LEU A 42 6.75 -18.05 -5.52
N GLY A 43 7.31 -19.24 -5.26
CA GLY A 43 8.76 -19.48 -5.21
C GLY A 43 9.53 -19.20 -6.51
N LYS A 44 8.83 -19.08 -7.64
CA LYS A 44 9.44 -18.74 -8.94
C LYS A 44 9.65 -17.23 -9.15
N TYR A 45 8.98 -16.37 -8.38
CA TYR A 45 9.10 -14.91 -8.52
C TYR A 45 10.26 -14.38 -7.69
N ASP A 46 10.86 -13.28 -8.13
CA ASP A 46 11.85 -12.58 -7.32
C ASP A 46 11.24 -12.12 -5.99
N ARG A 47 11.88 -12.46 -4.88
CA ARG A 47 11.44 -12.13 -3.52
C ARG A 47 12.45 -11.20 -2.85
N TYR A 48 11.94 -10.14 -2.23
CA TYR A 48 12.73 -9.15 -1.52
C TYR A 48 12.26 -9.00 -0.09
N PHE A 49 13.15 -9.25 0.88
CA PHE A 49 12.95 -8.80 2.24
C PHE A 49 13.26 -7.31 2.35
N VAL A 50 12.35 -6.56 2.96
CA VAL A 50 12.51 -5.14 3.24
C VAL A 50 12.84 -4.98 4.71
N THR A 51 14.05 -4.53 5.02
CA THR A 51 14.63 -4.56 6.37
C THR A 51 15.25 -3.24 6.79
N PRO A 52 15.38 -2.97 8.10
CA PRO A 52 16.20 -1.86 8.58
C PRO A 52 17.68 -2.06 8.23
N LYS A 53 18.44 -0.97 8.14
CA LYS A 53 19.88 -1.01 7.90
C LYS A 53 20.62 -1.65 9.06
N SER A 54 20.18 -1.42 10.30
CA SER A 54 20.81 -2.00 11.50
C SER A 54 20.55 -3.48 11.70
N LEU A 55 19.56 -4.06 11.02
CA LEU A 55 19.16 -5.45 11.25
C LEU A 55 20.06 -6.39 10.46
N ASP A 56 21.02 -7.01 11.15
CA ASP A 56 21.93 -7.98 10.56
C ASP A 56 21.24 -9.33 10.40
N ILE A 57 20.65 -9.56 9.22
CA ILE A 57 20.10 -10.84 8.81
C ILE A 57 20.66 -11.14 7.43
N ASP A 58 21.06 -12.40 7.26
CA ASP A 58 21.35 -12.98 5.97
C ASP A 58 20.28 -14.03 5.65
N PHE A 59 19.60 -13.85 4.52
CA PHE A 59 18.70 -14.84 3.94
C PHE A 59 19.34 -15.27 2.61
N PRO A 60 20.16 -16.35 2.59
CA PRO A 60 21.00 -16.68 1.44
C PRO A 60 20.23 -16.84 0.12
N GLU A 61 18.97 -17.26 0.21
CA GLU A 61 18.09 -17.51 -0.94
C GLU A 61 17.21 -16.32 -1.32
N SER A 62 17.29 -15.20 -0.59
CA SER A 62 16.40 -14.05 -0.78
C SER A 62 17.17 -12.74 -0.95
N ARG A 63 16.63 -11.87 -1.80
CA ARG A 63 17.22 -10.55 -1.98
C ARG A 63 16.82 -9.66 -0.82
N ILE A 64 17.71 -8.77 -0.38
CA ILE A 64 17.44 -7.84 0.72
C ILE A 64 17.46 -6.40 0.18
N ARG A 65 16.45 -5.62 0.54
CA ARG A 65 16.37 -4.17 0.32
C ARG A 65 16.35 -3.47 1.68
N ARG A 66 17.42 -2.74 1.99
CA ARG A 66 17.60 -2.06 3.27
C ARG A 66 17.12 -0.63 3.21
N PHE A 67 16.34 -0.21 4.21
CA PHE A 67 15.87 1.16 4.38
C PHE A 67 16.29 1.72 5.74
N ASP A 68 16.20 3.03 5.89
CA ASP A 68 16.53 3.70 7.15
C ASP A 68 15.68 3.18 8.32
N ASP A 69 16.31 2.99 9.48
CA ASP A 69 15.68 2.37 10.65
C ASP A 69 14.44 3.12 11.14
N ARG A 70 14.34 4.44 10.84
CA ARG A 70 13.17 5.27 11.18
C ARG A 70 11.85 4.81 10.55
N TYR A 71 11.91 3.92 9.57
CA TYR A 71 10.75 3.36 8.87
C TYR A 71 10.20 2.07 9.49
N PHE A 72 10.83 1.58 10.56
CA PHE A 72 10.46 0.30 11.17
C PHE A 72 10.11 0.45 12.66
N GLY A 73 9.52 -0.60 13.24
CA GLY A 73 9.21 -0.68 14.67
C GLY A 73 7.87 -0.08 15.11
N SER A 74 7.11 0.56 14.23
CA SER A 74 5.73 1.00 14.52
C SER A 74 4.89 1.11 13.25
N ILE A 75 3.55 1.10 13.41
CA ILE A 75 2.60 1.31 12.30
C ILE A 75 2.88 2.64 11.61
N VAL A 76 3.05 3.73 12.37
CA VAL A 76 3.35 5.07 11.84
C VAL A 76 4.64 5.08 11.01
N ALA A 77 5.68 4.37 11.46
CA ALA A 77 6.94 4.27 10.75
C ALA A 77 6.78 3.49 9.43
N HIS A 78 6.04 2.37 9.47
CA HIS A 78 5.72 1.57 8.29
C HIS A 78 4.92 2.36 7.25
N THR A 79 3.89 3.08 7.68
CA THR A 79 3.09 3.95 6.82
C THR A 79 3.96 5.00 6.12
N LYS A 80 4.92 5.61 6.82
CA LYS A 80 5.87 6.54 6.18
C LYS A 80 6.70 5.89 5.08
N LEU A 81 7.04 4.61 5.19
CA LEU A 81 7.75 3.88 4.15
C LEU A 81 6.85 3.64 2.94
N MET A 82 5.64 3.13 3.20
CA MET A 82 4.64 2.83 2.16
C MET A 82 4.12 4.07 1.43
N LEU A 83 4.27 5.26 2.03
CA LEU A 83 3.95 6.57 1.45
C LEU A 83 5.20 7.30 0.89
N SER A 84 6.32 6.60 0.69
CA SER A 84 7.55 7.21 0.15
C SER A 84 7.81 6.81 -1.30
N ALA A 85 8.06 7.79 -2.18
CA ALA A 85 8.46 7.53 -3.57
C ALA A 85 9.72 6.65 -3.65
N MET A 86 10.70 6.91 -2.76
CA MET A 86 11.94 6.14 -2.63
C MET A 86 11.70 4.62 -2.50
N PHE A 87 10.64 4.21 -1.77
CA PHE A 87 10.31 2.80 -1.65
C PHE A 87 9.97 2.19 -3.02
N TYR A 88 9.10 2.82 -3.79
CA TYR A 88 8.68 2.36 -5.11
C TYR A 88 9.80 2.46 -6.16
N ASP A 89 10.60 3.52 -6.11
CA ASP A 89 11.78 3.68 -6.98
C ASP A 89 12.80 2.55 -6.82
N SER A 90 12.93 1.99 -5.61
CA SER A 90 13.84 0.87 -5.33
C SER A 90 13.47 -0.46 -6.02
N PHE A 91 12.28 -0.52 -6.61
CA PHE A 91 11.75 -1.64 -7.40
C PHE A 91 11.43 -1.23 -8.86
N SER A 92 11.96 -0.11 -9.34
CA SER A 92 11.65 0.44 -10.68
C SER A 92 11.95 -0.47 -11.88
N ASP A 93 12.77 -1.51 -11.69
CA ASP A 93 13.00 -2.60 -12.65
C ASP A 93 11.75 -3.46 -12.92
N TYR A 94 10.71 -3.33 -12.08
CA TYR A 94 9.45 -4.07 -12.19
C TYR A 94 8.30 -3.16 -12.62
N GLU A 95 7.24 -3.76 -13.18
CA GLU A 95 5.97 -3.07 -13.39
C GLU A 95 5.12 -3.06 -12.11
N TYR A 96 5.10 -4.19 -11.40
CA TYR A 96 4.33 -4.41 -10.19
C TYR A 96 5.19 -4.87 -9.01
N ILE A 97 4.71 -4.57 -7.80
CA ILE A 97 5.13 -5.28 -6.58
C ILE A 97 3.90 -5.90 -5.90
N LEU A 98 4.07 -7.10 -5.36
CA LEU A 98 3.15 -7.70 -4.40
C LEU A 98 3.73 -7.47 -3.00
N ILE A 99 3.11 -6.62 -2.20
CA ILE A 99 3.34 -6.58 -0.76
C ILE A 99 2.74 -7.84 -0.16
N HIS A 100 3.55 -8.60 0.58
CA HIS A 100 3.13 -9.79 1.30
C HIS A 100 3.70 -9.73 2.72
N HIS A 101 2.87 -9.31 3.68
CA HIS A 101 3.21 -9.36 5.10
C HIS A 101 3.36 -10.82 5.57
N LEU A 102 4.10 -11.03 6.65
CA LEU A 102 4.34 -12.37 7.18
C LEU A 102 3.14 -12.96 7.97
N ASP A 103 2.02 -12.24 8.03
CA ASP A 103 0.71 -12.74 8.47
C ASP A 103 -0.28 -12.87 7.31
N ALA A 104 0.21 -12.87 6.07
CA ALA A 104 -0.57 -13.16 4.86
C ALA A 104 -0.34 -14.58 4.34
N LEU A 105 -1.31 -15.12 3.61
CA LEU A 105 -1.19 -16.40 2.90
C LEU A 105 -1.52 -16.21 1.42
N VAL A 106 -0.99 -17.09 0.58
CA VAL A 106 -1.37 -17.27 -0.83
C VAL A 106 -1.71 -18.74 -1.07
N PHE A 107 -2.65 -19.01 -1.97
CA PHE A 107 -3.20 -20.36 -2.18
C PHE A 107 -3.07 -20.86 -3.62
N SER A 108 -2.51 -20.06 -4.53
CA SER A 108 -2.32 -20.43 -5.93
C SER A 108 -1.30 -19.53 -6.63
N ASP A 109 -0.73 -20.01 -7.73
CA ASP A 109 0.17 -19.21 -8.59
C ASP A 109 -0.63 -18.44 -9.66
N GLN A 110 -1.37 -17.42 -9.22
CA GLN A 110 -2.17 -16.55 -10.11
C GLN A 110 -1.61 -15.12 -10.22
N LEU A 111 -0.39 -14.89 -9.73
CA LEU A 111 0.15 -13.54 -9.58
C LEU A 111 0.29 -12.78 -10.92
N LEU A 112 0.74 -13.46 -11.98
CA LEU A 112 0.82 -12.83 -13.32
C LEU A 112 -0.56 -12.46 -13.86
N LYS A 113 -1.56 -13.33 -13.67
CA LYS A 113 -2.95 -13.05 -14.06
C LYS A 113 -3.46 -11.78 -13.37
N TRP A 114 -3.18 -11.60 -12.09
CA TRP A 114 -3.54 -10.36 -11.39
C TRP A 114 -2.84 -9.11 -11.92
N CYS A 115 -1.60 -9.24 -12.40
CA CYS A 115 -0.90 -8.14 -13.07
C CYS A 115 -1.53 -7.81 -14.44
N GLU A 116 -2.06 -8.82 -15.14
CA GLU A 116 -2.73 -8.66 -16.45
C GLU A 116 -4.10 -7.97 -16.33
N GLU A 117 -4.79 -8.08 -15.19
CA GLU A 117 -6.03 -7.33 -14.91
C GLU A 117 -5.82 -5.81 -14.91
N GLY A 118 -4.57 -5.34 -14.76
CA GLY A 118 -4.22 -3.94 -15.05
C GLY A 118 -4.63 -2.92 -13.98
N PHE A 119 -5.10 -3.35 -12.81
CA PHE A 119 -5.37 -2.47 -11.68
C PHE A 119 -4.09 -1.81 -11.17
N ASP A 120 -4.23 -0.60 -10.63
CA ASP A 120 -3.12 0.09 -9.98
C ASP A 120 -2.94 -0.39 -8.54
N TYR A 121 -4.05 -0.61 -7.83
CA TYR A 121 -4.06 -1.09 -6.46
C TYR A 121 -5.15 -2.14 -6.25
N ILE A 122 -4.78 -3.29 -5.71
CA ILE A 122 -5.70 -4.32 -5.24
C ILE A 122 -5.17 -4.98 -3.97
N GLY A 123 -6.07 -5.24 -3.03
CA GLY A 123 -5.81 -5.89 -1.75
C GLY A 123 -7.11 -6.43 -1.15
N PRO A 124 -7.08 -7.04 0.05
CA PRO A 124 -8.28 -7.47 0.73
C PRO A 124 -9.28 -6.32 0.89
N PRO A 125 -10.57 -6.54 0.60
CA PRO A 125 -11.56 -5.52 0.79
C PRO A 125 -11.94 -5.38 2.27
N TRP A 126 -12.09 -4.14 2.71
CA TRP A 126 -12.89 -3.84 3.88
C TRP A 126 -14.36 -4.08 3.55
N ILE A 127 -15.02 -4.89 4.36
CA ILE A 127 -16.43 -5.26 4.18
C ILE A 127 -17.22 -4.56 5.27
N LYS A 128 -18.43 -4.10 4.98
CA LYS A 128 -19.38 -3.65 6.00
C LYS A 128 -20.04 -4.86 6.64
N CYS A 129 -19.67 -5.19 7.88
CA CYS A 129 -20.31 -6.23 8.69
C CYS A 129 -20.12 -5.97 10.19
N ASP A 130 -20.73 -6.80 11.04
CA ASP A 130 -20.66 -6.65 12.51
C ASP A 130 -19.24 -6.70 13.07
N ALA A 131 -18.33 -7.40 12.39
CA ALA A 131 -16.91 -7.47 12.77
C ALA A 131 -16.12 -6.21 12.42
N THR A 132 -16.70 -5.30 11.65
CA THR A 132 -16.06 -4.11 11.08
C THR A 132 -17.00 -2.89 11.13
N PRO A 133 -17.49 -2.50 12.32
CA PRO A 133 -18.47 -1.42 12.46
C PRO A 133 -17.98 -0.06 11.96
N TRP A 134 -16.65 0.13 11.82
CA TRP A 134 -16.03 1.34 11.26
C TRP A 134 -16.05 1.40 9.72
N VAL A 135 -16.48 0.34 9.03
CA VAL A 135 -16.54 0.30 7.56
C VAL A 135 -17.92 0.72 7.10
N GLU A 136 -18.03 1.96 6.62
CA GLU A 136 -19.29 2.51 6.12
C GLU A 136 -19.68 1.96 4.74
N VAL A 137 -18.67 1.80 3.87
CA VAL A 137 -18.79 1.37 2.47
C VAL A 137 -17.74 0.30 2.18
N SER A 138 -18.20 -0.86 1.70
CA SER A 138 -17.34 -1.98 1.33
C SER A 138 -16.50 -1.66 0.08
N ARG A 139 -15.18 -1.80 0.18
CA ARG A 139 -14.22 -1.49 -0.91
C ARG A 139 -12.85 -2.11 -0.63
N VAL A 140 -11.99 -2.18 -1.64
CA VAL A 140 -10.57 -2.54 -1.46
C VAL A 140 -9.90 -1.54 -0.53
N GLY A 141 -9.11 -2.02 0.43
CA GLY A 141 -8.52 -1.15 1.44
C GLY A 141 -7.18 -1.63 1.98
N ASN A 142 -7.08 -2.90 2.36
CA ASN A 142 -5.94 -3.38 3.12
C ASN A 142 -4.67 -3.59 2.27
N GLY A 143 -3.53 -3.10 2.77
CA GLY A 143 -2.25 -3.12 2.06
C GLY A 143 -1.33 -4.30 2.38
N GLY A 144 -1.65 -5.14 3.37
CA GLY A 144 -0.75 -6.17 3.88
C GLY A 144 -0.61 -7.41 3.01
N LEU A 145 -1.61 -7.70 2.17
CA LEU A 145 -1.43 -8.49 0.95
C LEU A 145 -1.96 -7.65 -0.20
N SER A 146 -1.10 -6.94 -0.93
CA SER A 146 -1.57 -6.02 -1.97
C SER A 146 -0.67 -5.98 -3.19
N LEU A 147 -1.28 -5.95 -4.38
CA LEU A 147 -0.58 -5.75 -5.64
C LEU A 147 -0.64 -4.27 -6.02
N ARG A 148 0.53 -3.70 -6.34
CA ARG A 148 0.72 -2.26 -6.56
C ARG A 148 1.45 -2.02 -7.87
N LYS A 149 0.87 -1.22 -8.76
CA LYS A 149 1.50 -0.80 -10.02
C LYS A 149 2.44 0.38 -9.77
N ILE A 150 3.73 0.12 -9.82
CA ILE A 150 4.77 1.07 -9.38
C ILE A 150 4.63 2.42 -10.10
N LYS A 151 4.44 2.39 -11.42
CA LYS A 151 4.32 3.61 -12.23
C LYS A 151 3.18 4.51 -11.75
N SER A 152 2.02 3.95 -11.42
CA SER A 152 0.85 4.72 -11.00
C SER A 152 1.02 5.32 -9.60
N PHE A 153 1.68 4.60 -8.70
CA PHE A 153 2.06 5.11 -7.38
C PHE A 153 3.06 6.28 -7.52
N LEU A 154 4.06 6.17 -8.40
CA LEU A 154 4.99 7.27 -8.68
C LEU A 154 4.28 8.50 -9.28
N ARG A 155 3.30 8.30 -10.17
CA ARG A 155 2.46 9.40 -10.71
C ARG A 155 1.67 10.13 -9.63
N VAL A 156 1.27 9.46 -8.56
CA VAL A 156 0.62 10.12 -7.42
C VAL A 156 1.60 11.04 -6.71
N PHE A 157 2.84 10.61 -6.46
CA PHE A 157 3.87 11.44 -5.80
C PHE A 157 4.34 12.63 -6.64
N ASP A 158 4.27 12.53 -7.96
CA ASP A 158 4.61 13.58 -8.92
C ASP A 158 3.44 14.51 -9.25
N SER A 159 2.29 14.37 -8.57
CA SER A 159 1.12 15.18 -8.84
C SER A 159 1.32 16.64 -8.43
N ASP A 160 0.96 17.55 -9.35
CA ASP A 160 0.90 18.99 -9.09
C ASP A 160 -0.41 19.44 -8.43
N ARG A 161 -1.28 18.50 -8.04
CA ARG A 161 -2.57 18.84 -7.41
C ARG A 161 -2.38 19.31 -5.98
N HIS A 162 -3.23 20.26 -5.59
CA HIS A 162 -3.21 20.85 -4.27
C HIS A 162 -3.79 19.91 -3.20
N TRP A 163 -3.08 19.77 -2.08
CA TRP A 163 -3.54 19.06 -0.89
C TRP A 163 -4.72 19.77 -0.22
N VAL A 164 -4.67 21.09 -0.10
CA VAL A 164 -5.82 21.88 0.37
C VAL A 164 -6.18 22.87 -0.72
N ASP A 165 -7.45 22.94 -1.11
CA ASP A 165 -7.87 23.96 -2.05
C ASP A 165 -7.54 25.36 -1.46
N PRO A 166 -6.71 26.18 -2.14
CA PRO A 166 -6.25 27.44 -1.58
C PRO A 166 -7.38 28.43 -1.30
N ASP A 167 -8.47 28.37 -2.06
CA ASP A 167 -9.62 29.25 -1.92
C ASP A 167 -10.55 28.76 -0.82
N GLU A 168 -10.84 27.46 -0.73
CA GLU A 168 -11.57 26.90 0.42
C GLU A 168 -10.85 27.14 1.74
N TYR A 169 -9.51 26.97 1.76
CA TYR A 169 -8.68 27.29 2.92
C TYR A 169 -8.83 28.76 3.32
N TRP A 170 -8.78 29.66 2.34
CA TRP A 170 -8.85 31.09 2.60
C TRP A 170 -10.23 31.52 3.08
N GLU A 171 -11.30 30.97 2.49
CA GLU A 171 -12.66 31.20 2.94
C GLU A 171 -12.85 30.76 4.40
N GLY A 172 -12.39 29.56 4.75
CA GLY A 172 -12.42 29.07 6.13
C GLY A 172 -11.63 29.97 7.08
N PHE A 173 -10.44 30.41 6.68
CA PHE A 173 -9.62 31.32 7.46
C PHE A 173 -10.30 32.68 7.69
N CYS A 174 -10.88 33.27 6.64
CA CYS A 174 -11.63 34.52 6.71
C CYS A 174 -12.86 34.43 7.61
N ARG A 175 -13.59 33.30 7.60
CA ARG A 175 -14.73 33.08 8.50
C ARG A 175 -14.32 33.02 9.98
N ALA A 176 -13.11 32.53 10.26
CA ALA A 176 -12.63 32.33 11.63
C ALA A 176 -11.87 33.53 12.23
N HIS A 177 -11.46 34.53 11.44
CA HIS A 177 -10.56 35.60 11.90
C HIS A 177 -11.02 37.00 11.50
N PRO A 178 -10.75 38.04 12.31
CA PRO A 178 -11.08 39.43 11.96
C PRO A 178 -10.17 40.00 10.87
N LEU A 179 -10.62 41.06 10.20
CA LEU A 179 -9.97 41.68 9.03
C LEU A 179 -8.47 41.99 9.20
N PRO A 180 -7.96 42.52 10.33
CA PRO A 180 -6.53 42.80 10.47
C PRO A 180 -5.66 41.53 10.36
N THR A 181 -6.13 40.43 10.96
CA THR A 181 -5.45 39.13 10.90
C THR A 181 -5.51 38.54 9.49
N GLN A 182 -6.62 38.74 8.77
CA GLN A 182 -6.74 38.36 7.37
C GLN A 182 -5.72 39.10 6.50
N LEU A 183 -5.63 40.42 6.62
CA LEU A 183 -4.67 41.24 5.83
C LEU A 183 -3.22 40.80 6.07
N LEU A 184 -2.85 40.56 7.34
CA LEU A 184 -1.52 40.09 7.71
C LEU A 184 -1.17 38.72 7.09
N ASN A 185 -2.17 37.84 6.88
CA ASN A 185 -1.99 36.49 6.35
C ASN A 185 -2.26 36.37 4.84
N LEU A 186 -2.52 37.47 4.12
CA LEU A 186 -2.66 37.46 2.67
C LEU A 186 -1.47 36.82 1.94
N PRO A 187 -0.19 37.07 2.32
CA PRO A 187 0.94 36.37 1.70
C PRO A 187 0.83 34.84 1.82
N ARG A 188 0.31 34.33 2.93
CA ARG A 188 0.10 32.89 3.16
C ARG A 188 -0.93 32.29 2.21
N LYS A 189 -1.97 33.05 1.85
CA LYS A 189 -2.94 32.68 0.81
C LYS A 189 -2.23 32.43 -0.53
N PHE A 190 -1.41 33.39 -0.96
CA PHE A 190 -0.69 33.30 -2.23
C PHE A 190 0.35 32.17 -2.21
N LEU A 191 1.05 31.98 -1.09
CA LEU A 191 1.98 30.86 -0.93
C LEU A 191 1.29 29.50 -1.09
N LYS A 192 0.07 29.32 -0.58
CA LYS A 192 -0.69 28.07 -0.74
C LYS A 192 -1.16 27.80 -2.17
N ARG A 193 -1.22 28.81 -3.03
CA ARG A 193 -1.49 28.63 -4.47
C ARG A 193 -0.29 28.12 -5.25
N LEU A 194 0.91 28.19 -4.67
CA LEU A 194 2.11 27.60 -5.26
C LEU A 194 2.16 26.12 -4.87
N VAL A 195 2.07 25.25 -5.87
CA VAL A 195 2.08 23.78 -5.73
C VAL A 195 3.21 23.30 -4.83
N TYR A 196 4.40 23.88 -4.93
CA TYR A 196 5.56 23.53 -4.09
C TYR A 196 5.26 23.53 -2.57
N PHE A 197 4.40 24.45 -2.10
CA PHE A 197 4.02 24.59 -0.69
C PHE A 197 2.72 23.87 -0.32
N ASN A 198 2.08 23.21 -1.29
CA ASN A 198 0.75 22.63 -1.11
C ASN A 198 0.54 21.37 -1.96
N ASN A 199 1.61 20.64 -2.27
CA ASN A 199 1.55 19.39 -3.02
C ASN A 199 1.28 18.19 -2.12
N VAL A 200 1.12 17.03 -2.75
CA VAL A 200 0.92 15.73 -2.12
C VAL A 200 1.97 15.41 -1.04
N LYS A 201 3.23 15.87 -1.18
CA LYS A 201 4.29 15.57 -0.20
C LYS A 201 3.99 16.16 1.17
N HIS A 202 3.32 17.32 1.22
CA HIS A 202 2.89 17.94 2.49
C HIS A 202 1.78 17.12 3.14
N GLU A 203 0.82 16.61 2.37
CA GLU A 203 -0.20 15.72 2.91
C GLU A 203 0.42 14.44 3.46
N LEU A 204 1.26 13.77 2.66
CA LEU A 204 1.90 12.51 3.03
C LEU A 204 2.78 12.63 4.28
N ALA A 205 3.40 13.79 4.50
CA ALA A 205 4.18 14.04 5.71
C ALA A 205 3.30 14.11 6.97
N GLN A 206 2.05 14.57 6.85
CA GLN A 206 1.09 14.71 7.95
C GLN A 206 0.16 13.48 8.09
N TRP A 207 -0.01 12.70 7.02
CA TRP A 207 -0.93 11.57 6.95
C TRP A 207 -0.81 10.57 8.11
N PRO A 208 0.40 10.13 8.52
CA PRO A 208 0.55 9.16 9.60
C PRO A 208 0.07 9.66 10.97
N PHE A 209 -0.10 10.98 11.12
CA PHE A 209 -0.41 11.64 12.39
C PHE A 209 -1.87 12.10 12.50
N ARG A 210 -2.74 11.66 11.57
CA ARG A 210 -4.16 11.99 11.63
C ARG A 210 -4.81 11.44 12.90
N THR A 211 -5.65 12.25 13.52
CA THR A 211 -6.38 11.91 14.76
C THR A 211 -7.72 11.24 14.53
N ASP A 212 -8.15 11.12 13.27
CA ASP A 212 -9.43 10.50 12.87
C ASP A 212 -9.36 8.97 12.73
N GLY A 213 -8.22 8.36 13.08
CA GLY A 213 -7.99 6.92 12.95
C GLY A 213 -7.70 6.45 11.52
N LYS A 214 -7.62 7.35 10.53
CA LYS A 214 -7.34 7.03 9.12
C LYS A 214 -5.89 7.30 8.70
N GLY A 215 -4.98 7.34 9.68
CA GLY A 215 -3.56 7.63 9.43
C GLY A 215 -2.76 6.51 8.77
N ASN A 216 -3.35 5.34 8.51
CA ASN A 216 -2.72 4.23 7.80
C ASN A 216 -2.62 4.54 6.28
N GLU A 217 -1.56 4.09 5.61
CA GLU A 217 -1.37 4.21 4.14
C GLU A 217 -2.53 3.61 3.35
N ASP A 218 -3.19 2.59 3.90
CA ASP A 218 -4.28 1.87 3.26
C ASP A 218 -5.41 2.81 2.86
N TYR A 219 -5.76 3.74 3.75
CA TYR A 219 -6.77 4.76 3.48
C TYR A 219 -6.31 5.72 2.38
N PHE A 220 -5.02 6.07 2.33
CA PHE A 220 -4.51 6.95 1.30
C PHE A 220 -4.61 6.30 -0.08
N TRP A 221 -4.14 5.06 -0.21
CA TRP A 221 -4.11 4.37 -1.50
C TRP A 221 -5.51 3.94 -1.98
N ALA A 222 -6.40 3.58 -1.06
CA ALA A 222 -7.77 3.21 -1.39
C ALA A 222 -8.65 4.41 -1.75
N ASP A 223 -8.53 5.52 -1.02
CA ASP A 223 -9.51 6.62 -1.09
C ASP A 223 -8.93 7.89 -1.72
N GLU A 224 -7.71 8.30 -1.34
CA GLU A 224 -7.18 9.63 -1.66
C GLU A 224 -6.31 9.65 -2.93
N ALA A 225 -5.72 8.53 -3.34
CA ALA A 225 -4.82 8.47 -4.49
C ALA A 225 -5.45 8.98 -5.80
N THR A 226 -6.74 8.71 -6.02
CA THR A 226 -7.51 9.17 -7.20
C THR A 226 -7.61 10.69 -7.27
N ARG A 227 -7.56 11.37 -6.12
CA ARG A 227 -7.53 12.83 -6.09
C ARG A 227 -6.25 13.36 -6.72
N TYR A 228 -5.11 12.72 -6.51
CA TYR A 228 -3.82 13.16 -7.05
C TYR A 228 -3.56 12.67 -8.47
N TYR A 229 -4.04 11.47 -8.78
CA TYR A 229 -3.96 10.88 -10.11
C TYR A 229 -5.34 10.30 -10.48
N PRO A 230 -6.22 11.05 -11.17
CA PRO A 230 -7.58 10.58 -11.50
C PRO A 230 -7.66 9.24 -12.22
N PRO A 231 -6.71 8.87 -13.10
CA PRO A 231 -6.71 7.54 -13.71
C PRO A 231 -6.30 6.41 -12.75
N PHE A 232 -5.94 6.69 -11.49
CA PHE A 232 -5.55 5.68 -10.52
C PHE A 232 -6.68 4.68 -10.30
N ASN A 233 -6.48 3.45 -10.74
CA ASN A 233 -7.53 2.44 -10.81
C ASN A 233 -7.43 1.45 -9.63
N VAL A 234 -8.22 1.71 -8.58
CA VAL A 234 -8.40 0.78 -7.47
C VAL A 234 -9.39 -0.31 -7.86
N ALA A 235 -9.05 -1.56 -7.58
CA ALA A 235 -9.92 -2.69 -7.94
C ALA A 235 -11.30 -2.60 -7.27
N PRO A 236 -12.39 -2.92 -7.99
CA PRO A 236 -13.72 -2.97 -7.41
C PRO A 236 -13.83 -4.01 -6.30
N PHE A 237 -14.72 -3.77 -5.33
CA PHE A 237 -14.97 -4.66 -4.18
C PHE A 237 -15.08 -6.15 -4.54
N LYS A 238 -15.89 -6.49 -5.54
CA LYS A 238 -16.10 -7.89 -5.98
C LYS A 238 -14.83 -8.52 -6.57
N VAL A 239 -13.97 -7.72 -7.19
CA VAL A 239 -12.67 -8.18 -7.69
C VAL A 239 -11.70 -8.39 -6.52
N GLY A 240 -11.71 -7.47 -5.55
CA GLY A 240 -10.95 -7.59 -4.30
C GLY A 240 -11.25 -8.88 -3.54
N LEU A 241 -12.52 -9.30 -3.46
CA LEU A 241 -12.90 -10.58 -2.84
C LEU A 241 -12.25 -11.78 -3.51
N ARG A 242 -12.09 -11.78 -4.84
CA ARG A 242 -11.39 -12.87 -5.54
C ARG A 242 -9.88 -12.82 -5.28
N PHE A 243 -9.33 -11.64 -4.99
CA PHE A 243 -7.92 -11.43 -4.72
C PHE A 243 -7.54 -11.87 -3.30
N ALA A 244 -8.18 -11.30 -2.27
CA ALA A 244 -7.84 -11.66 -0.91
C ALA A 244 -8.97 -11.43 0.09
N PHE A 245 -8.92 -12.18 1.20
CA PHE A 245 -9.76 -11.95 2.38
C PHE A 245 -8.95 -11.38 3.55
N GLU A 246 -9.62 -10.73 4.49
CA GLU A 246 -9.04 -10.35 5.78
C GLU A 246 -10.05 -10.63 6.90
N VAL A 247 -10.90 -9.64 7.23
CA VAL A 247 -11.87 -9.78 8.32
C VAL A 247 -13.07 -10.61 7.87
N ALA A 248 -13.59 -11.45 8.76
CA ALA A 248 -14.76 -12.30 8.54
C ALA A 248 -14.64 -13.24 7.32
N PRO A 249 -13.60 -14.10 7.23
CA PRO A 249 -13.32 -14.88 6.03
C PRO A 249 -14.45 -15.83 5.61
N ARG A 250 -15.28 -16.31 6.55
CA ARG A 250 -16.48 -17.10 6.22
C ARG A 250 -17.51 -16.31 5.42
N LEU A 251 -17.73 -15.04 5.80
CA LEU A 251 -18.63 -14.15 5.07
C LEU A 251 -18.02 -13.83 3.69
N CYS A 252 -16.72 -13.52 3.63
CA CYS A 252 -16.02 -13.31 2.37
C CYS A 252 -16.16 -14.51 1.43
N TYR A 253 -16.00 -15.73 1.96
CA TYR A 253 -16.12 -16.97 1.22
C TYR A 253 -17.53 -17.14 0.64
N GLN A 254 -18.58 -16.90 1.44
CA GLN A 254 -19.96 -16.88 0.96
C GLN A 254 -20.17 -15.84 -0.15
N MET A 255 -19.68 -14.61 0.05
CA MET A 255 -19.78 -13.52 -0.93
C MET A 255 -18.98 -13.76 -2.21
N ASN A 256 -17.95 -14.62 -2.12
CA ASN A 256 -17.09 -15.07 -3.22
C ASN A 256 -17.56 -16.41 -3.79
N ASN A 257 -18.85 -16.74 -3.69
CA ASN A 257 -19.46 -17.95 -4.23
C ASN A 257 -18.82 -19.26 -3.73
N TYR A 258 -18.40 -19.28 -2.47
CA TYR A 258 -17.71 -20.42 -1.84
C TYR A 258 -16.45 -20.82 -2.61
N GLN A 259 -15.72 -19.84 -3.14
CA GLN A 259 -14.41 -20.04 -3.74
C GLN A 259 -13.33 -19.37 -2.88
N LEU A 260 -12.20 -20.04 -2.75
CA LEU A 260 -11.03 -19.45 -2.11
C LEU A 260 -10.52 -18.27 -2.94
N PRO A 261 -10.04 -17.21 -2.28
CA PRO A 261 -9.36 -16.11 -2.95
C PRO A 261 -7.94 -16.54 -3.36
N PHE A 262 -7.24 -15.68 -4.09
CA PHE A 262 -5.81 -15.85 -4.35
C PHE A 262 -4.98 -15.88 -3.05
N GLY A 263 -5.35 -15.10 -2.03
CA GLY A 263 -4.69 -15.11 -0.73
C GLY A 263 -5.50 -14.52 0.43
N CYS A 264 -4.88 -14.27 1.56
CA CYS A 264 -5.50 -13.54 2.68
C CYS A 264 -4.47 -12.76 3.49
N HIS A 265 -4.95 -11.85 4.33
CA HIS A 265 -4.14 -11.08 5.27
C HIS A 265 -4.62 -11.29 6.71
N ALA A 266 -3.69 -11.17 7.66
CA ALA A 266 -3.91 -11.33 9.10
C ALA A 266 -4.62 -12.66 9.46
N TRP A 267 -4.22 -13.76 8.80
CA TRP A 267 -4.85 -15.07 8.98
C TRP A 267 -4.81 -15.63 10.42
N PRO A 268 -3.78 -15.36 11.27
CA PRO A 268 -3.81 -15.83 12.64
C PRO A 268 -4.80 -15.06 13.50
N ARG A 269 -5.05 -13.79 13.13
CA ARG A 269 -5.90 -12.86 13.89
C ARG A 269 -7.39 -13.07 13.59
N TYR A 270 -7.75 -13.31 12.33
CA TYR A 270 -9.14 -13.38 11.90
C TYR A 270 -9.55 -14.81 11.50
N ASP A 271 -10.21 -15.50 12.43
CA ASP A 271 -10.78 -16.85 12.25
C ASP A 271 -9.74 -17.87 11.75
N ARG A 272 -8.68 -18.07 12.53
CA ARG A 272 -7.59 -19.03 12.27
C ARG A 272 -8.10 -20.40 11.82
N ALA A 273 -9.13 -20.91 12.49
CA ALA A 273 -9.75 -22.22 12.21
C ALA A 273 -10.33 -22.32 10.78
N PHE A 274 -10.71 -21.20 10.16
CA PHE A 274 -11.10 -21.20 8.74
C PHE A 274 -9.91 -21.50 7.83
N TRP A 275 -8.72 -21.01 8.15
CA TRP A 275 -7.52 -21.11 7.32
C TRP A 275 -6.74 -22.41 7.52
N GLU A 276 -6.77 -22.99 8.72
CA GLU A 276 -6.01 -24.20 9.09
C GLU A 276 -6.13 -25.38 8.10
N PRO A 277 -7.32 -25.70 7.54
CA PRO A 277 -7.44 -26.79 6.56
C PRO A 277 -6.67 -26.55 5.25
N TYR A 278 -6.32 -25.30 4.94
CA TYR A 278 -5.66 -24.88 3.71
C TYR A 278 -4.16 -24.63 3.87
N LEU A 279 -3.61 -24.81 5.08
CA LEU A 279 -2.18 -24.67 5.33
C LEU A 279 -1.39 -25.88 4.82
N LEU A 280 -0.19 -25.62 4.31
CA LEU A 280 0.74 -26.69 3.92
C LEU A 280 1.23 -27.46 5.14
N LYS A 281 0.86 -28.74 5.21
CA LYS A 281 1.38 -29.70 6.19
C LYS A 281 2.90 -29.83 6.09
#